data_AF-A0A089M4N8-F1
#
_entry.id   AF-A0A089M4N8-F1
#
_cell.length_a   1.000
_cell.length_b   1.000
_cell.length_c   1.000
_cell.angle_alpha   90.00
_cell.angle_beta   90.00
_cell.angle_gamma   90.00
#
_symmetry.space_group_name_H-M   'P 1'
#
loop_
_entity.id
_entity.type
_entity.pdbx_description
1 polymer ?
#
loop_
_entity_poly.entity_id
_entity_poly.type
_entity_poly.pdbx_seq_one_letter_code
_entity_poly.pdbx_strand_id
1 'polypeptide(L)'
;MTDYKLKGKSAGRIAAYVENLCRQMKEPSDQVNDFREEMTANLTSSVLEQMHQGLPEEEAVTEALARFGELGEVKKELVRIYKIKRTFAGIVLKGAFSLLLLSAVVLGLIIGVWNEWAVSKYPKEAYAIVQGEANVRGTESLPEPLQRKLQNWVDRTWGVKGVSVEPTYGAMDHRVNLFMYAGNPLAEGMLRFVNLSEDAPAPKQEGFLVKTNAFSEFGYNPADPDLDQTQYPFVVHVAMTYFNYTFFYSLGLFLLGGYILLFAVWASMNAYYERRGNVAWVLLFLLTNVLGYGLYVLSRRWDHPGLQVN
;
A
#
# COMPACT_ATOMS: atom_id res chain seq x y z
N MET A 1 -6.23 -25.08 -53.32
CA MET A 1 -5.27 -24.47 -52.38
C MET A 1 -4.04 -25.36 -52.37
N THR A 2 -2.97 -24.94 -53.04
CA THR A 2 -1.70 -25.67 -53.05
C THR A 2 -1.04 -25.48 -51.69
N ASP A 3 -0.82 -26.57 -50.95
CA ASP A 3 -0.15 -26.52 -49.65
C ASP A 3 1.33 -26.22 -49.88
N TYR A 4 1.70 -24.95 -49.84
CA TYR A 4 3.08 -24.51 -50.06
C TYR A 4 3.92 -24.92 -48.86
N LYS A 5 4.72 -25.98 -49.04
CA LYS A 5 5.69 -26.42 -48.05
C LYS A 5 7.09 -25.98 -48.49
N LEU A 6 7.81 -25.31 -47.61
CA LEU A 6 9.20 -24.90 -47.86
C LEU A 6 10.07 -26.12 -48.19
N LYS A 7 10.94 -26.00 -49.19
CA LYS A 7 11.96 -27.00 -49.47
C LYS A 7 13.03 -26.96 -48.39
N GLY A 8 13.67 -28.11 -48.15
CA GLY A 8 14.68 -28.25 -47.09
C GLY A 8 15.85 -27.27 -47.18
N LYS A 9 16.22 -26.85 -48.40
CA LYS A 9 17.27 -25.84 -48.62
C LYS A 9 16.85 -24.44 -48.13
N SER A 10 15.63 -24.02 -48.42
CA SER A 10 15.07 -22.73 -48.00
C SER A 10 14.87 -22.66 -46.49
N ALA A 11 14.31 -23.71 -45.90
CA ALA A 11 14.19 -23.84 -44.44
C ALA A 11 15.57 -23.79 -43.76
N GLY A 12 16.59 -24.43 -44.35
CA GLY A 12 17.97 -24.36 -43.87
C GLY A 12 18.58 -22.95 -43.90
N ARG A 13 18.28 -22.14 -44.93
CA ARG A 13 18.74 -20.74 -45.02
C ARG A 13 18.12 -19.87 -43.92
N ILE A 14 16.82 -20.02 -43.67
CA ILE A 14 16.10 -19.31 -42.59
C ILE A 14 16.70 -19.71 -41.23
N ALA A 15 16.84 -21.01 -40.97
CA ALA A 15 17.40 -21.51 -39.71
C ALA A 15 18.83 -21.00 -39.47
N ALA A 16 19.68 -20.99 -40.51
CA ALA A 16 21.06 -20.49 -40.39
C ALA A 16 21.11 -18.98 -40.08
N TYR A 17 20.23 -18.18 -40.67
CA TYR A 17 20.13 -16.75 -40.38
C TYR A 17 19.68 -16.51 -38.93
N VAL A 18 18.62 -17.19 -38.49
CA VAL A 18 18.10 -17.07 -37.12
C VAL A 18 19.13 -17.54 -36.10
N GLU A 19 19.82 -18.65 -36.34
CA GLU A 19 20.84 -19.17 -35.43
C GLU A 19 22.04 -18.22 -35.33
N ASN A 20 22.43 -17.56 -36.42
CA ASN A 20 23.45 -16.53 -36.39
C ASN A 20 23.03 -15.29 -35.59
N LEU A 21 21.75 -14.90 -35.63
CA LEU A 21 21.22 -13.85 -34.75
C LEU A 21 21.25 -14.30 -33.28
N CYS A 22 20.77 -15.51 -33.00
CA CYS A 22 20.71 -16.08 -31.66
C CYS A 22 22.10 -16.16 -30.99
N ARG A 23 23.12 -16.63 -31.72
CA ARG A 23 24.51 -16.74 -31.21
C ARG A 23 25.11 -15.39 -30.80
N GLN A 24 24.62 -14.31 -31.39
CA GLN A 24 25.11 -12.97 -31.10
C GLN A 24 24.38 -12.29 -29.92
N MET A 25 23.32 -12.90 -29.41
CA MET A 25 22.60 -12.45 -28.23
C MET A 25 23.32 -12.91 -26.96
N LYS A 26 23.59 -11.99 -26.03
CA LYS A 26 24.10 -12.29 -24.68
C LYS A 26 22.95 -12.32 -23.67
N GLU A 27 21.90 -13.07 -23.98
CA GLU A 27 20.69 -13.17 -23.17
C GLU A 27 20.51 -14.61 -22.64
N PRO A 28 19.70 -14.81 -21.60
CA PRO A 28 19.34 -16.13 -21.09
C PRO A 28 18.81 -17.08 -22.17
N SER A 29 19.12 -18.39 -22.06
CA SER A 29 18.83 -19.38 -23.11
C SER A 29 17.35 -19.53 -23.44
N ASP A 30 16.48 -19.35 -22.46
CA ASP A 30 15.02 -19.27 -22.62
C ASP A 30 14.65 -18.11 -23.56
N GLN A 31 15.11 -16.89 -23.31
CA GLN A 31 14.81 -15.73 -24.14
C GLN A 31 15.36 -15.85 -25.58
N VAL A 32 16.52 -16.48 -25.74
CA VAL A 32 17.11 -16.77 -27.06
C VAL A 32 16.28 -17.80 -27.82
N ASN A 33 15.76 -18.83 -27.12
CA ASN A 33 14.87 -19.80 -27.74
C ASN A 33 13.52 -19.18 -28.14
N ASP A 34 13.02 -18.25 -27.32
CA ASP A 34 11.80 -17.50 -27.61
C ASP A 34 11.88 -16.75 -28.93
N PHE A 35 12.96 -15.98 -29.03
CA PHE A 35 13.29 -15.25 -30.24
C PHE A 35 13.50 -16.19 -31.43
N ARG A 36 14.22 -17.31 -31.24
CA ARG A 36 14.47 -18.28 -32.32
C ARG A 36 13.17 -18.75 -32.95
N GLU A 37 12.19 -19.14 -32.13
CA GLU A 37 10.92 -19.63 -32.64
C GLU A 37 10.06 -18.52 -33.27
N GLU A 38 9.93 -17.37 -32.61
CA GLU A 38 9.13 -16.24 -33.13
C GLU A 38 9.67 -15.76 -34.47
N MET A 39 10.99 -15.63 -34.60
CA MET A 39 11.63 -15.23 -35.84
C MET A 39 11.54 -16.28 -36.92
N THR A 40 11.73 -17.55 -36.58
CA THR A 40 11.60 -18.64 -37.56
C THR A 40 10.18 -18.68 -38.09
N ALA A 41 9.16 -18.52 -37.23
CA ALA A 41 7.76 -18.48 -37.63
C ALA A 41 7.44 -17.25 -38.50
N ASN A 42 7.90 -16.06 -38.11
CA ASN A 42 7.65 -14.82 -38.86
C ASN A 42 8.35 -14.82 -40.23
N LEU A 43 9.62 -15.24 -40.30
CA LEU A 43 10.35 -15.38 -41.56
C LEU A 43 9.70 -16.43 -42.46
N THR A 44 9.34 -17.59 -41.90
CA THR A 44 8.64 -18.64 -42.65
C THR A 44 7.31 -18.13 -43.22
N SER A 45 6.52 -17.42 -42.41
CA SER A 45 5.24 -16.85 -42.83
C SER A 45 5.42 -15.81 -43.93
N SER A 46 6.41 -14.93 -43.80
CA SER A 46 6.74 -13.91 -44.81
C SER A 46 7.15 -14.53 -46.15
N VAL A 47 7.95 -15.60 -46.13
CA VAL A 47 8.34 -16.33 -47.34
C VAL A 47 7.12 -16.99 -47.98
N LEU A 48 6.27 -17.66 -47.20
CA LEU A 48 5.06 -18.31 -47.71
C LEU A 48 4.08 -17.30 -48.32
N GLU A 49 3.93 -16.12 -47.72
CA GLU A 49 3.10 -15.04 -48.24
C GLU A 49 3.63 -14.54 -49.60
N GLN A 50 4.94 -14.34 -49.74
CA GLN A 50 5.56 -13.94 -50.99
C GLN A 50 5.44 -15.02 -52.08
N MET A 51 5.60 -16.29 -51.71
CA MET A 51 5.35 -17.40 -52.63
C MET A 51 3.89 -17.43 -53.11
N HIS A 52 2.94 -17.10 -52.24
CA HIS A 52 1.53 -16.97 -52.61
C HIS A 52 1.28 -15.79 -53.57
N GLN A 53 2.09 -14.74 -53.49
CA GLN A 53 2.08 -13.61 -54.43
C GLN A 53 2.75 -13.93 -55.78
N GLY A 54 3.23 -15.17 -55.97
CA GLY A 54 3.81 -15.64 -57.23
C GLY A 54 5.33 -15.54 -57.31
N LEU A 55 6.02 -15.13 -56.23
CA LEU A 55 7.48 -15.13 -56.21
C LEU A 55 8.04 -16.56 -56.16
N PRO A 56 9.13 -16.84 -56.91
CA PRO A 56 9.89 -18.07 -56.76
C PRO A 56 10.43 -18.18 -55.33
N GLU A 57 10.42 -19.39 -54.76
CA GLU A 57 10.82 -19.65 -53.37
C GLU A 57 12.19 -19.06 -52.99
N GLU A 58 13.21 -19.19 -53.84
CA GLU A 58 14.57 -18.68 -53.57
C GLU A 58 14.63 -17.14 -53.57
N GLU A 59 13.82 -16.49 -54.40
CA GLU A 59 13.66 -15.03 -54.42
C GLU A 59 12.88 -14.57 -53.18
N ALA A 60 11.80 -15.27 -52.83
CA ALA A 60 11.02 -15.00 -51.63
C ALA A 60 11.84 -15.10 -50.34
N VAL A 61 12.70 -16.12 -50.21
CA VAL A 61 13.63 -16.23 -49.07
C VAL A 61 14.61 -15.07 -49.03
N THR A 62 15.16 -14.69 -50.18
CA THR A 62 16.17 -13.62 -50.26
C THR A 62 15.57 -12.26 -49.92
N GLU A 63 14.39 -11.97 -50.46
CA GLU A 63 13.62 -10.76 -50.18
C GLU A 63 13.18 -10.71 -48.71
N ALA A 64 12.67 -11.81 -48.15
CA ALA A 64 12.29 -11.86 -46.74
C ALA A 64 13.47 -11.60 -45.80
N LEU A 65 14.64 -12.19 -46.07
CA LEU A 65 15.85 -11.95 -45.29
C LEU A 65 16.37 -10.51 -45.43
N ALA A 66 16.29 -9.93 -46.64
CA ALA A 66 16.68 -8.54 -46.89
C ALA A 66 15.77 -7.55 -46.16
N ARG A 67 14.46 -7.78 -46.14
CA ARG A 67 13.48 -6.96 -45.41
C ARG A 67 13.66 -6.98 -43.91
N PHE A 68 14.10 -8.10 -43.36
CA PHE A 68 14.40 -8.20 -41.93
C PHE A 68 15.67 -7.43 -41.54
N GLY A 69 16.50 -7.05 -42.50
CA GLY A 69 17.65 -6.17 -42.28
C GLY A 69 18.96 -6.91 -41.97
N GLU A 70 20.03 -6.12 -41.91
CA GLU A 70 21.38 -6.63 -41.62
C GLU A 70 21.50 -7.11 -40.17
N LEU A 71 22.25 -8.20 -39.96
CA LEU A 71 22.43 -8.87 -38.66
C LEU A 71 22.78 -7.90 -37.51
N GLY A 72 23.55 -6.84 -37.80
CA GLY A 72 23.98 -5.85 -36.81
C GLY A 72 22.86 -4.92 -36.33
N GLU A 73 21.97 -4.49 -37.24
CA GLU A 73 20.85 -3.60 -36.91
C GLU A 73 19.78 -4.35 -36.13
N VAL A 74 19.41 -5.54 -36.61
CA VAL A 74 18.45 -6.44 -35.96
C VAL A 74 18.87 -6.72 -34.52
N LYS A 75 20.16 -7.03 -34.30
CA LYS A 75 20.71 -7.24 -32.97
C LYS A 75 20.55 -6.03 -32.05
N LYS A 76 20.87 -4.83 -32.55
CA LYS A 76 20.85 -3.61 -31.75
C LYS A 76 19.43 -3.28 -31.29
N GLU A 77 18.45 -3.44 -32.19
CA GLU A 77 17.04 -3.27 -31.85
C GLU A 77 16.55 -4.33 -30.88
N LEU A 78 16.98 -5.57 -31.05
CA LEU A 78 16.61 -6.67 -30.15
C LEU A 78 17.07 -6.42 -28.72
N VAL A 79 18.37 -6.15 -28.54
CA VAL A 79 18.95 -5.88 -27.21
C VAL A 79 18.23 -4.71 -26.55
N ARG A 80 17.84 -3.70 -27.34
CA ARG A 80 17.06 -2.56 -26.84
C ARG A 80 15.67 -3.00 -26.34
N ILE A 81 14.95 -3.81 -27.11
CA ILE A 81 13.61 -4.32 -26.75
C ILE A 81 13.66 -5.15 -25.46
N TYR A 82 14.60 -6.09 -25.36
CA TYR A 82 14.76 -6.92 -24.14
C TYR A 82 15.13 -6.08 -22.91
N LYS A 83 16.04 -5.12 -23.08
CA LYS A 83 16.41 -4.20 -21.99
C LYS A 83 15.23 -3.36 -21.51
N ILE A 84 14.38 -2.89 -22.42
CA ILE A 84 13.15 -2.15 -22.06
C ILE A 84 12.20 -3.05 -21.26
N LYS A 85 11.90 -4.26 -21.75
CA LYS A 85 11.02 -5.23 -21.06
C LYS A 85 11.49 -5.52 -19.63
N ARG A 86 12.79 -5.77 -19.45
CA ARG A 86 13.39 -6.05 -18.14
C ARG A 86 13.35 -4.85 -17.19
N THR A 87 13.65 -3.67 -17.71
CA THR A 87 13.60 -2.43 -16.91
C THR A 87 12.19 -2.14 -16.45
N PHE A 88 11.21 -2.31 -17.34
CA PHE A 88 9.80 -2.13 -17.02
C PHE A 88 9.33 -3.09 -15.91
N ALA A 89 9.64 -4.39 -16.02
CA ALA A 89 9.31 -5.36 -14.98
C ALA A 89 9.91 -4.99 -13.61
N GLY A 90 11.17 -4.55 -13.60
CA GLY A 90 11.82 -4.09 -12.37
C GLY A 90 11.16 -2.85 -11.75
N ILE A 91 10.69 -1.90 -12.56
CA ILE A 91 9.97 -0.71 -12.10
C ILE A 91 8.60 -1.10 -11.52
N VAL A 92 7.85 -1.96 -12.21
CA VAL A 92 6.53 -2.43 -11.76
C VAL A 92 6.64 -3.11 -10.40
N LEU A 93 7.65 -3.98 -10.22
CA LEU A 93 7.87 -4.68 -8.96
C LEU A 93 8.22 -3.72 -7.81
N LYS A 94 9.12 -2.76 -8.07
CA LYS A 94 9.47 -1.73 -7.07
C LYS A 94 8.23 -0.91 -6.68
N GLY A 95 7.43 -0.51 -7.66
CA GLY A 95 6.17 0.20 -7.44
C GLY A 95 5.20 -0.61 -6.57
N ALA A 96 5.05 -1.91 -6.86
CA ALA A 96 4.22 -2.81 -6.05
C ALA A 96 4.68 -2.83 -4.58
N PHE A 97 5.97 -3.05 -4.33
CA PHE A 97 6.51 -3.06 -2.96
C PHE A 97 6.39 -1.70 -2.26
N SER A 98 6.57 -0.59 -2.97
CA SER A 98 6.34 0.74 -2.42
C SER A 98 4.88 0.95 -1.99
N LEU A 99 3.91 0.51 -2.81
CA LEU A 99 2.50 0.57 -2.45
C LEU A 99 2.15 -0.31 -1.25
N LEU A 100 2.71 -1.52 -1.18
CA LEU A 100 2.52 -2.42 -0.04
C LEU A 100 3.02 -1.79 1.26
N LEU A 101 4.23 -1.23 1.23
CA LEU A 101 4.84 -0.61 2.39
C LEU A 101 4.06 0.64 2.83
N LEU A 102 3.62 1.46 1.87
CA LEU A 102 2.78 2.63 2.16
C LEU A 102 1.42 2.22 2.74
N SER A 103 0.79 1.17 2.21
CA SER A 103 -0.44 0.60 2.75
C SER A 103 -0.25 0.16 4.20
N ALA A 104 0.84 -0.55 4.52
CA ALA A 104 1.13 -0.99 5.88
C ALA A 104 1.34 0.19 6.85
N VAL A 105 2.04 1.23 6.41
CA VAL A 105 2.24 2.46 7.20
C VAL A 105 0.90 3.16 7.48
N VAL A 106 0.07 3.31 6.44
CA VAL A 106 -1.24 3.97 6.54
C VAL A 106 -2.18 3.20 7.47
N LEU A 107 -2.26 1.88 7.31
CA LEU A 107 -3.16 1.03 8.10
C LEU A 107 -2.67 0.83 9.54
N GLY A 108 -1.37 0.61 9.74
CA GLY A 108 -0.80 0.22 11.02
C GLY A 108 -0.39 1.41 11.90
N LEU A 109 0.37 2.36 11.35
CA LEU A 109 1.02 3.40 12.16
C LEU A 109 0.10 4.58 12.45
N ILE A 110 -0.66 5.03 11.45
CA ILE A 110 -1.49 6.24 11.60
C ILE A 110 -2.79 5.93 12.36
N ILE A 111 -3.40 4.77 12.12
CA ILE A 111 -4.67 4.43 12.75
C ILE A 111 -4.43 3.75 14.10
N GLY A 112 -3.73 2.62 14.10
CA GLY A 112 -3.57 1.79 15.31
C GLY A 112 -2.68 2.49 16.32
N VAL A 113 -1.44 2.78 15.93
CA VAL A 113 -0.44 3.29 16.90
C VAL A 113 -0.78 4.71 17.34
N TRP A 114 -1.02 5.66 16.43
CA TRP A 114 -1.23 7.06 16.82
C TRP A 114 -2.51 7.27 17.63
N ASN A 115 -3.68 6.82 17.14
CA ASN A 115 -4.94 7.10 17.83
C ASN A 115 -5.00 6.39 19.19
N GLU A 116 -4.61 5.12 19.30
CA GLU A 116 -4.62 4.41 20.60
C GLU A 116 -3.61 5.01 21.58
N TRP A 117 -2.41 5.36 21.10
CA TRP A 117 -1.41 6.03 21.93
C TRP A 117 -1.90 7.40 22.42
N ALA A 118 -2.48 8.22 21.54
CA ALA A 118 -3.00 9.54 21.91
C ALA A 118 -4.15 9.43 22.93
N VAL A 119 -5.09 8.51 22.69
CA VAL A 119 -6.24 8.25 23.58
C VAL A 119 -5.79 7.78 24.95
N SER A 120 -4.78 6.92 25.02
CA SER A 120 -4.28 6.41 26.30
C SER A 120 -3.36 7.39 27.03
N LYS A 121 -2.61 8.23 26.30
CA LYS A 121 -1.57 9.08 26.87
C LYS A 121 -2.07 10.44 27.31
N TYR A 122 -2.78 11.18 26.46
CA TYR A 122 -3.08 12.60 26.75
C TYR A 122 -4.05 12.80 27.92
N PRO A 123 -5.15 12.02 28.06
CA PRO A 123 -6.00 12.11 29.24
C PRO A 123 -5.24 11.81 30.55
N LYS A 124 -4.35 10.81 30.53
CA LYS A 124 -3.52 10.46 31.70
C LYS A 124 -2.50 11.53 32.07
N GLU A 125 -1.85 12.14 31.09
CA GLU A 125 -0.93 13.26 31.34
C GLU A 125 -1.67 14.47 31.91
N ALA A 126 -2.81 14.84 31.33
CA ALA A 126 -3.63 15.93 31.82
C ALA A 126 -4.13 15.66 33.25
N TYR A 127 -4.59 14.43 33.52
CA TYR A 127 -4.99 14.00 34.85
C TYR A 127 -3.84 14.08 35.86
N ALA A 128 -2.64 13.60 35.51
CA ALA A 128 -1.47 13.67 36.38
C ALA A 128 -1.06 15.12 36.70
N ILE A 129 -1.22 16.06 35.77
CA ILE A 129 -0.99 17.49 36.01
C ILE A 129 -1.94 18.02 37.09
N VAL A 130 -3.23 17.67 37.01
CA VAL A 130 -4.24 18.10 37.98
C VAL A 130 -4.00 17.43 39.34
N GLN A 131 -3.78 16.11 39.36
CA GLN A 131 -3.56 15.35 40.60
C GLN A 131 -2.30 15.79 41.36
N GLY A 132 -1.20 16.09 40.66
CA GLY A 132 0.06 16.48 41.28
C GLY A 132 0.04 17.85 41.98
N GLU A 133 -0.95 18.69 41.69
CA GLU A 133 -1.09 20.03 42.29
C GLU A 133 -2.38 20.18 43.12
N ALA A 134 -3.29 19.20 43.07
CA ALA A 134 -4.59 19.31 43.71
C ALA A 134 -4.60 18.77 45.15
N ASN A 135 -4.58 19.69 46.11
CA ASN A 135 -5.37 19.59 47.35
C ASN A 135 -6.77 20.24 47.15
N VAL A 136 -7.26 20.26 45.91
CA VAL A 136 -8.46 20.99 45.50
C VAL A 136 -9.69 20.18 45.88
N ARG A 137 -10.50 20.70 46.81
CA ARG A 137 -11.86 20.20 47.04
C ARG A 137 -12.67 20.47 45.77
N GLY A 138 -13.38 19.46 45.26
CA GLY A 138 -14.05 19.47 43.95
C GLY A 138 -15.18 20.48 43.74
N THR A 139 -15.19 21.60 44.44
CA THR A 139 -16.24 22.63 44.37
C THR A 139 -15.70 24.03 44.05
N GLU A 140 -14.38 24.21 43.95
CA GLU A 140 -13.74 25.51 43.69
C GLU A 140 -13.04 25.54 42.32
N SER A 141 -13.00 26.72 41.70
CA SER A 141 -12.24 26.94 40.46
C SER A 141 -10.77 26.58 40.66
N LEU A 142 -10.14 25.99 39.63
CA LEU A 142 -8.72 25.63 39.72
C LEU A 142 -7.84 26.87 39.99
N PRO A 143 -6.76 26.76 40.80
CA PRO A 143 -5.83 27.88 41.00
C PRO A 143 -5.20 28.37 39.69
N GLU A 144 -4.99 29.69 39.55
CA GLU A 144 -4.38 30.28 38.34
C GLU A 144 -3.03 29.65 37.91
N PRO A 145 -2.12 29.24 38.81
CA PRO A 145 -0.90 28.53 38.41
C PRO A 145 -1.18 27.21 37.67
N LEU A 146 -2.15 26.43 38.15
CA LEU A 146 -2.55 25.16 37.55
C LEU A 146 -3.26 25.38 36.21
N GLN A 147 -4.12 26.39 36.12
CA GLN A 147 -4.76 26.78 34.85
C GLN A 147 -3.72 27.11 33.77
N ARG A 148 -2.71 27.92 34.11
CA ARG A 148 -1.61 28.26 33.17
C ARG A 148 -0.77 27.04 32.79
N LYS A 149 -0.56 26.10 33.71
CA LYS A 149 0.15 24.85 33.41
C LYS A 149 -0.60 23.99 32.39
N LEU A 150 -1.91 23.86 32.55
CA LEU A 150 -2.78 23.15 31.60
C LEU A 150 -2.83 23.85 30.24
N GLN A 151 -2.95 25.18 30.21
CA GLN A 151 -2.89 25.97 28.96
C GLN A 151 -1.58 25.74 28.21
N ASN A 152 -0.45 25.89 28.92
CA ASN A 152 0.87 25.65 28.34
C ASN A 152 1.04 24.21 27.83
N TRP A 153 0.46 23.23 28.51
CA TRP A 153 0.47 21.84 28.05
C TRP A 153 -0.34 21.68 26.75
N VAL A 154 -1.55 22.23 26.68
CA VAL A 154 -2.36 22.21 25.44
C VAL A 154 -1.61 22.89 24.29
N ASP A 155 -1.03 24.07 24.52
CA ASP A 155 -0.37 24.86 23.47
C ASP A 155 0.93 24.21 22.94
N ARG A 156 1.65 23.47 23.80
CA ARG A 156 2.91 22.81 23.43
C ARG A 156 2.73 21.39 22.92
N THR A 157 1.61 20.74 23.22
CA THR A 157 1.41 19.33 22.90
C THR A 157 0.74 19.18 21.55
N TRP A 158 1.52 18.77 20.54
CA TRP A 158 0.98 18.50 19.22
C TRP A 158 -0.12 17.44 19.31
N GLY A 159 -1.28 17.73 18.71
CA GLY A 159 -2.43 16.84 18.75
C GLY A 159 -3.45 17.18 19.83
N VAL A 160 -3.07 17.87 20.91
CA VAL A 160 -4.03 18.35 21.91
C VAL A 160 -4.64 19.66 21.44
N LYS A 161 -5.96 19.81 21.62
CA LYS A 161 -6.76 20.95 21.16
C LYS A 161 -7.52 21.66 22.27
N GLY A 162 -7.69 21.00 23.41
CA GLY A 162 -8.26 21.61 24.59
C GLY A 162 -8.31 20.64 25.76
N VAL A 163 -8.60 21.19 26.93
CA VAL A 163 -8.78 20.46 28.18
C VAL A 163 -9.91 21.08 28.98
N SER A 164 -10.72 20.25 29.61
CA SER A 164 -11.74 20.64 30.58
C SER A 164 -11.56 19.79 31.84
N VAL A 165 -11.76 20.40 32.99
CA VAL A 165 -11.73 19.74 34.30
C VAL A 165 -13.07 19.99 34.98
N GLU A 166 -13.71 18.91 35.40
CA GLU A 166 -15.04 18.92 36.01
C GLU A 166 -15.02 18.16 37.32
N PRO A 167 -15.93 18.44 38.26
CA PRO A 167 -16.02 17.63 39.45
C PRO A 167 -16.70 16.28 39.20
N THR A 168 -16.24 15.22 39.88
CA THR A 168 -16.82 13.86 39.75
C THR A 168 -18.26 13.80 40.29
N TYR A 169 -18.58 14.61 41.30
CA TYR A 169 -19.91 14.70 41.92
C TYR A 169 -20.31 16.15 42.20
N GLY A 170 -21.33 16.62 41.50
CA GLY A 170 -22.07 17.86 41.72
C GLY A 170 -23.45 17.69 41.09
N ALA A 171 -24.50 18.09 41.81
CA ALA A 171 -25.90 17.78 41.52
C ALA A 171 -26.25 17.76 40.03
N MET A 172 -27.03 16.76 39.62
CA MET A 172 -27.50 16.49 38.25
C MET A 172 -28.09 17.69 37.49
N ASP A 173 -28.30 18.82 38.16
CA ASP A 173 -28.83 20.02 37.54
C ASP A 173 -27.76 20.78 36.74
N HIS A 174 -26.55 21.06 37.26
CA HIS A 174 -25.57 21.92 36.57
C HIS A 174 -24.11 21.45 36.74
N ARG A 175 -23.57 20.72 35.75
CA ARG A 175 -22.11 20.48 35.64
C ARG A 175 -21.41 21.79 35.34
N VAL A 176 -20.75 22.37 36.35
CA VAL A 176 -19.93 23.58 36.17
C VAL A 176 -18.49 23.14 35.93
N ASN A 177 -17.94 23.51 34.78
CA ASN A 177 -16.52 23.36 34.48
C ASN A 177 -15.69 24.08 35.56
N LEU A 178 -14.84 23.36 36.29
CA LEU A 178 -13.85 23.96 37.21
C LEU A 178 -12.80 24.75 36.42
N PHE A 179 -12.53 24.29 35.20
CA PHE A 179 -11.66 24.93 34.23
C PHE A 179 -11.94 24.40 32.83
N MET A 180 -11.82 25.27 31.82
CA MET A 180 -11.83 24.85 30.42
C MET A 180 -10.91 25.76 29.60
N TYR A 181 -10.08 25.15 28.77
CA TYR A 181 -9.28 25.84 27.76
C TYR A 181 -9.35 25.10 26.44
N ALA A 182 -9.62 25.83 25.36
CA ALA A 182 -9.68 25.28 24.02
C ALA A 182 -8.89 26.19 23.07
N GLY A 183 -7.96 25.60 22.32
CA GLY A 183 -7.15 26.34 21.34
C GLY A 183 -7.92 26.70 20.06
N ASN A 184 -9.16 26.22 19.88
CA ASN A 184 -10.04 26.61 18.78
C ASN A 184 -11.53 26.36 19.11
N PRO A 185 -12.47 26.99 18.37
CA PRO A 185 -13.91 26.86 18.62
C PRO A 185 -14.46 25.43 18.50
N LEU A 186 -13.87 24.60 17.62
CA LEU A 186 -14.31 23.21 17.45
C LEU A 186 -13.99 22.37 18.69
N ALA A 187 -12.79 22.54 19.26
CA ALA A 187 -12.40 21.88 20.49
C ALA A 187 -13.25 22.34 21.68
N GLU A 188 -13.58 23.63 21.74
CA GLU A 188 -14.50 24.15 22.74
C GLU A 188 -15.88 23.50 22.64
N GLY A 189 -16.43 23.41 21.42
CA GLY A 189 -17.69 22.72 21.16
C GLY A 189 -17.65 21.24 21.56
N MET A 190 -16.54 20.54 21.28
CA MET A 190 -16.38 19.12 21.64
C MET A 190 -16.27 18.90 23.15
N LEU A 191 -15.53 19.76 23.86
CA LEU A 191 -15.46 19.70 25.33
C LEU A 191 -16.83 19.96 25.94
N ARG A 192 -17.54 21.00 25.48
CA ARG A 192 -18.91 21.28 25.93
C ARG A 192 -19.87 20.12 25.63
N PHE A 193 -19.76 19.49 24.47
CA PHE A 193 -20.60 18.34 24.09
C PHE A 193 -20.42 17.15 25.03
N VAL A 194 -19.18 16.82 25.40
CA VAL A 194 -18.92 15.73 26.37
C VAL A 194 -19.47 16.04 27.76
N ASN A 195 -19.63 17.33 28.08
CA ASN A 195 -20.13 17.80 29.37
C ASN A 195 -21.67 17.92 29.41
N LEU A 196 -22.34 17.95 28.25
CA LEU A 196 -23.81 18.04 28.11
C LEU A 196 -24.45 16.64 28.10
N SER A 197 -25.73 16.53 28.47
CA SER A 197 -26.48 15.26 28.43
C SER A 197 -26.60 14.69 27.00
N GLU A 198 -26.95 13.40 26.88
CA GLU A 198 -27.03 12.64 25.61
C GLU A 198 -27.84 13.31 24.48
N ASP A 199 -28.69 14.30 24.79
CA ASP A 199 -29.58 14.98 23.84
C ASP A 199 -28.95 16.16 23.07
N ALA A 200 -27.75 16.64 23.46
CA ALA A 200 -27.10 17.73 22.74
C ALA A 200 -26.59 17.26 21.36
N PRO A 201 -26.84 17.97 20.25
CA PRO A 201 -26.28 17.57 18.96
C PRO A 201 -24.76 17.79 18.94
N ALA A 202 -24.02 16.81 18.43
CA ALA A 202 -22.58 16.92 18.29
C ALA A 202 -22.17 18.12 17.41
N PRO A 203 -21.06 18.82 17.73
CA PRO A 203 -20.55 19.90 16.91
C PRO A 203 -20.33 19.44 15.47
N LYS A 204 -20.77 20.25 14.50
CA LYS A 204 -20.50 19.97 13.09
C LYS A 204 -18.99 19.99 12.84
N GLN A 205 -18.47 18.88 12.33
CA GLN A 205 -17.06 18.75 11.98
C GLN A 205 -16.90 18.93 10.47
N GLU A 206 -16.10 19.90 10.03
CA GLU A 206 -15.87 20.19 8.61
C GLU A 206 -14.68 19.40 8.01
N GLY A 207 -14.04 18.52 8.79
CA GLY A 207 -12.87 17.74 8.39
C GLY A 207 -13.17 16.26 8.14
N PHE A 208 -12.91 15.79 6.91
CA PHE A 208 -13.03 14.36 6.58
C PHE A 208 -11.84 13.53 7.08
N LEU A 209 -10.62 14.08 6.99
CA LEU A 209 -9.36 13.39 7.29
C LEU A 209 -9.04 13.36 8.79
N VAL A 210 -9.23 14.51 9.44
CA VAL A 210 -8.87 14.77 10.83
C VAL A 210 -10.10 15.26 11.55
N LYS A 211 -10.36 14.67 12.71
CA LYS A 211 -11.45 15.01 13.62
C LYS A 211 -10.88 15.54 14.93
N THR A 212 -11.69 16.31 15.65
CA THR A 212 -11.42 16.60 17.06
C THR A 212 -12.37 15.75 17.88
N ASN A 213 -11.85 14.95 18.80
CA ASN A 213 -12.64 14.16 19.74
C ASN A 213 -12.19 14.45 21.17
N ALA A 214 -13.09 14.32 22.13
CA ALA A 214 -12.79 14.49 23.54
C ALA A 214 -12.85 13.15 24.27
N PHE A 215 -11.84 12.90 25.12
CA PHE A 215 -11.69 11.67 25.89
C PHE A 215 -11.49 12.00 27.36
N SER A 216 -11.94 11.12 28.24
CA SER A 216 -11.99 11.37 29.67
C SER A 216 -11.10 10.38 30.42
N GLU A 217 -10.34 10.86 31.40
CA GLU A 217 -9.72 10.01 32.42
C GLU A 217 -10.40 10.28 33.76
N PHE A 218 -10.67 9.19 34.49
CA PHE A 218 -11.32 9.23 35.80
C PHE A 218 -10.33 8.84 36.90
N GLY A 219 -10.39 9.53 38.03
CA GLY A 219 -9.77 9.06 39.26
C GLY A 219 -10.57 7.92 39.89
N TYR A 220 -10.52 6.71 39.32
CA TYR A 220 -11.12 5.53 39.94
C TYR A 220 -10.03 4.54 40.35
N ASN A 221 -9.96 4.20 41.65
CA ASN A 221 -9.18 3.07 42.12
C ASN A 221 -10.12 1.85 42.25
N PRO A 222 -10.12 0.90 41.30
CA PRO A 222 -10.99 -0.28 41.37
C PRO A 222 -10.63 -1.26 42.49
N ALA A 223 -9.47 -1.09 43.15
CA ALA A 223 -8.99 -2.02 44.16
C ALA A 223 -9.52 -1.76 45.58
N ASP A 224 -10.25 -0.67 45.81
CA ASP A 224 -10.74 -0.31 47.14
C ASP A 224 -12.11 0.39 47.04
N PRO A 225 -13.22 -0.38 47.07
CA PRO A 225 -14.57 0.15 46.98
C PRO A 225 -15.02 0.96 48.21
N ASP A 226 -14.24 0.96 49.30
CA ASP A 226 -14.50 1.70 50.54
C ASP A 226 -13.75 3.04 50.62
N LEU A 227 -12.89 3.37 49.64
CA LEU A 227 -12.32 4.71 49.50
C LEU A 227 -13.47 5.71 49.27
N ASP A 228 -13.65 6.61 50.24
CA ASP A 228 -14.61 7.70 50.19
C ASP A 228 -14.45 8.44 48.84
N GLN A 229 -15.48 8.36 47.98
CA GLN A 229 -15.47 8.93 46.63
C GLN A 229 -15.19 10.44 46.61
N THR A 230 -15.21 11.07 47.78
CA THR A 230 -14.75 12.44 48.04
C THR A 230 -13.24 12.65 47.83
N GLN A 231 -12.41 11.59 47.74
CA GLN A 231 -10.96 11.70 47.56
C GLN A 231 -10.50 11.84 46.10
N TYR A 232 -11.35 11.58 45.09
CA TYR A 232 -11.02 11.84 43.68
C TYR A 232 -12.00 12.86 43.08
N PRO A 233 -11.73 14.16 43.23
CA PRO A 233 -12.76 15.17 43.06
C PRO A 233 -13.06 15.53 41.61
N PHE A 234 -12.32 15.05 40.60
CA PHE A 234 -12.45 15.56 39.24
C PHE A 234 -12.30 14.54 38.10
N VAL A 235 -12.96 14.85 36.99
CA VAL A 235 -12.82 14.23 35.67
C VAL A 235 -12.07 15.19 34.76
N VAL A 236 -11.12 14.68 33.97
CA VAL A 236 -10.37 15.49 33.00
C VAL A 236 -10.73 15.05 31.59
N HIS A 237 -11.29 15.98 30.82
CA HIS A 237 -11.62 15.81 29.42
C HIS A 237 -10.54 16.46 28.55
N VAL A 238 -10.03 15.73 27.57
CA VAL A 238 -9.03 16.24 26.62
C VAL A 238 -9.59 16.16 25.22
N ALA A 239 -9.77 17.32 24.58
CA ALA A 239 -10.07 17.41 23.16
C ALA A 239 -8.77 17.30 22.36
N MET A 240 -8.72 16.40 21.39
CA MET A 240 -7.52 16.09 20.62
C MET A 240 -7.81 15.69 19.18
N THR A 241 -6.78 15.82 18.35
CA THR A 241 -6.71 15.36 16.97
C THR A 241 -6.89 13.85 16.91
N TYR A 242 -7.84 13.40 16.11
CA TYR A 242 -8.19 12.01 15.91
C TYR A 242 -8.32 11.70 14.42
N PHE A 243 -7.60 10.71 13.93
CA PHE A 243 -7.64 10.36 12.51
C PHE A 243 -8.85 9.47 12.18
N ASN A 244 -9.53 9.76 11.07
CA ASN A 244 -10.73 9.03 10.67
C ASN A 244 -10.40 7.62 10.15
N TYR A 245 -10.75 6.60 10.94
CA TYR A 245 -10.56 5.18 10.60
C TYR A 245 -11.08 4.84 9.21
N THR A 246 -12.31 5.25 8.88
CA THR A 246 -12.95 4.92 7.60
C THR A 246 -12.13 5.42 6.42
N PHE A 247 -11.61 6.65 6.52
CA PHE A 247 -10.79 7.23 5.45
C PHE A 247 -9.47 6.47 5.29
N PHE A 248 -8.71 6.30 6.37
CA PHE A 248 -7.40 5.66 6.29
C PHE A 248 -7.48 4.16 5.99
N TYR A 249 -8.54 3.46 6.43
CA TYR A 249 -8.82 2.09 5.98
C TYR A 249 -9.10 2.05 4.49
N SER A 250 -9.95 2.95 3.98
CA SER A 250 -10.25 3.01 2.54
C SER A 250 -9.00 3.31 1.72
N LEU A 251 -8.17 4.26 2.16
CA LEU A 251 -6.90 4.60 1.52
C LEU A 251 -5.92 3.43 1.56
N GLY A 252 -5.76 2.78 2.72
CA GLY A 252 -4.91 1.61 2.86
C GLY A 252 -5.35 0.46 1.97
N LEU A 253 -6.65 0.13 1.95
CA LEU A 253 -7.20 -0.89 1.06
C LEU A 253 -7.04 -0.54 -0.42
N PHE A 254 -7.19 0.73 -0.79
CA PHE A 254 -6.94 1.20 -2.14
C PHE A 254 -5.47 0.99 -2.57
N LEU A 255 -4.53 1.36 -1.70
CA LEU A 255 -3.09 1.15 -1.93
C LEU A 255 -2.75 -0.35 -2.01
N LEU A 256 -3.35 -1.17 -1.14
CA LEU A 256 -3.21 -2.62 -1.16
C LEU A 256 -3.76 -3.23 -2.47
N GLY A 257 -4.91 -2.75 -2.94
CA GLY A 257 -5.47 -3.13 -4.24
C GLY A 257 -4.52 -2.76 -5.40
N GLY A 258 -3.93 -1.56 -5.35
CA GLY A 258 -2.90 -1.14 -6.30
C GLY A 258 -1.67 -2.05 -6.29
N TYR A 259 -1.21 -2.44 -5.09
CA TYR A 259 -0.15 -3.45 -4.94
C TYR A 259 -0.54 -4.78 -5.59
N ILE A 260 -1.74 -5.30 -5.29
CA ILE A 260 -2.21 -6.59 -5.81
C ILE A 260 -2.19 -6.58 -7.34
N LEU A 261 -2.70 -5.51 -7.96
CA LEU A 261 -2.72 -5.35 -9.40
C LEU A 261 -1.31 -5.25 -10.00
N LEU A 262 -0.44 -4.39 -9.46
CA LEU A 262 0.93 -4.26 -9.98
C LEU A 262 1.73 -5.56 -9.84
N PHE A 263 1.58 -6.25 -8.71
CA PHE A 263 2.24 -7.54 -8.51
C PHE A 263 1.69 -8.61 -9.47
N ALA A 264 0.37 -8.68 -9.67
CA ALA A 264 -0.24 -9.61 -10.61
C ALA A 264 0.23 -9.36 -12.05
N VAL A 265 0.33 -8.09 -12.47
CA VAL A 265 0.91 -7.72 -13.77
C VAL A 265 2.36 -8.15 -13.86
N TRP A 266 3.18 -7.85 -12.85
CA TRP A 266 4.57 -8.26 -12.82
C TRP A 266 4.74 -9.79 -12.88
N ALA A 267 3.99 -10.53 -12.06
CA ALA A 267 4.05 -11.99 -12.00
C ALA A 267 3.59 -12.62 -13.31
N SER A 268 2.52 -12.08 -13.93
CA SER A 268 2.04 -12.52 -15.24
C SER A 268 3.06 -12.27 -16.34
N MET A 269 3.70 -11.10 -16.35
CA MET A 269 4.80 -10.81 -17.27
C MET A 269 5.95 -11.78 -17.08
N ASN A 270 6.34 -12.05 -15.82
CA ASN A 270 7.44 -12.97 -15.54
C ASN A 270 7.11 -14.41 -15.97
N ALA A 271 5.90 -14.90 -15.71
CA ALA A 271 5.47 -16.23 -16.14
C ALA A 271 5.28 -16.34 -17.67
N TYR A 272 4.83 -15.26 -18.32
CA TYR A 272 4.70 -15.20 -19.77
C TYR A 272 6.07 -15.29 -20.45
N TYR A 273 7.06 -14.54 -19.97
CA TYR A 273 8.41 -14.57 -20.52
C TYR A 273 9.15 -15.90 -20.30
N GLU A 274 8.70 -16.72 -19.35
CA GLU A 274 9.26 -18.05 -19.10
C GLU A 274 8.50 -19.18 -19.82
N ARG A 275 7.59 -18.86 -20.75
CA ARG A 275 6.86 -19.80 -21.63
C ARG A 275 6.03 -20.91 -20.97
N ARG A 276 5.72 -20.77 -19.69
CA ARG A 276 4.82 -21.71 -18.97
C ARG A 276 3.60 -21.02 -18.35
N GLY A 277 3.40 -19.73 -18.63
CA GLY A 277 2.21 -18.99 -18.23
C GLY A 277 0.97 -19.47 -18.99
N ASN A 278 0.32 -20.53 -18.51
CA ASN A 278 -1.08 -20.79 -18.88
C ASN A 278 -1.99 -19.75 -18.20
N VAL A 279 -3.19 -19.56 -18.74
CA VAL A 279 -4.18 -18.63 -18.18
C VAL A 279 -4.51 -18.95 -16.71
N ALA A 280 -4.36 -20.22 -16.31
CA ALA A 280 -4.54 -20.64 -14.92
C ALA A 280 -3.54 -19.99 -13.95
N TRP A 281 -2.28 -19.82 -14.34
CA TRP A 281 -1.29 -19.12 -13.50
C TRP A 281 -1.61 -17.64 -13.35
N VAL A 282 -2.07 -16.97 -14.41
CA VAL A 282 -2.50 -15.56 -14.35
C VAL A 282 -3.67 -15.40 -13.38
N LEU A 283 -4.67 -16.27 -13.46
CA LEU A 283 -5.78 -16.33 -12.51
C LEU A 283 -5.30 -16.59 -11.08
N LEU A 284 -4.35 -17.52 -10.90
CA LEU A 284 -3.80 -17.84 -9.59
C LEU A 284 -3.04 -16.66 -8.98
N PHE A 285 -2.25 -15.92 -9.77
CA PHE A 285 -1.56 -14.71 -9.31
C PHE A 285 -2.54 -13.62 -8.91
N LEU A 286 -3.66 -13.49 -9.61
CA LEU A 286 -4.68 -12.50 -9.26
C LEU A 286 -5.42 -12.85 -7.97
N LEU A 287 -5.72 -14.14 -7.76
CA LEU A 287 -6.47 -14.62 -6.59
C LEU A 287 -5.60 -14.75 -5.32
N THR A 288 -4.34 -15.16 -5.47
CA THR A 288 -3.48 -15.56 -4.34
C THR A 288 -2.16 -14.79 -4.27
N ASN A 289 -1.90 -13.91 -5.24
CA ASN A 289 -0.78 -12.97 -5.26
C ASN A 289 0.58 -13.67 -5.05
N VAL A 290 1.35 -13.23 -4.04
CA VAL A 290 2.66 -13.81 -3.69
C VAL A 290 2.61 -15.32 -3.51
N LEU A 291 1.55 -15.88 -2.93
CA LEU A 291 1.41 -17.33 -2.74
C LEU A 291 1.27 -18.04 -4.09
N GLY A 292 0.47 -17.49 -4.99
CA GLY A 292 0.30 -18.02 -6.34
C GLY A 292 1.60 -18.01 -7.13
N TYR A 293 2.36 -16.91 -7.02
CA TYR A 293 3.69 -16.83 -7.62
C TYR A 293 4.68 -17.81 -6.99
N GLY A 294 4.64 -18.00 -5.66
CA GLY A 294 5.43 -19.01 -4.97
C GLY A 294 5.14 -20.43 -5.47
N LEU A 295 3.86 -20.78 -5.64
CA LEU A 295 3.43 -22.07 -6.21
C LEU A 295 3.91 -22.25 -7.65
N TYR A 296 3.87 -21.19 -8.46
CA TYR A 296 4.43 -21.21 -9.82
C TYR A 296 5.92 -21.55 -9.80
N VAL A 297 6.71 -20.87 -8.97
CA VAL A 297 8.15 -21.15 -8.82
C VAL A 297 8.42 -22.57 -8.30
N LEU A 298 7.60 -23.07 -7.38
CA LEU A 298 7.69 -24.44 -6.87
C LEU A 298 7.39 -25.49 -7.94
N SER A 299 6.32 -25.31 -8.73
CA SER A 299 5.98 -26.22 -9.83
C SER A 299 7.11 -26.34 -10.85
N ARG A 300 7.79 -25.21 -11.14
CA ARG A 300 8.97 -25.19 -12.00
C ARG A 300 10.10 -26.06 -11.45
N ARG A 301 10.30 -26.08 -10.14
CA ARG A 301 11.39 -26.84 -9.50
C ARG A 301 11.15 -28.35 -9.55
N TRP A 302 9.90 -28.81 -9.55
CA TRP A 302 9.59 -30.25 -9.61
C TRP A 302 9.67 -30.86 -11.02
N ASP A 303 9.46 -30.08 -12.06
CA ASP A 303 9.54 -30.58 -13.44
C ASP A 303 10.99 -30.81 -13.94
N HIS A 304 12.00 -30.37 -13.18
CA HIS A 304 13.41 -30.61 -13.49
C HIS A 304 14.19 -31.04 -12.23
N PRO A 305 14.18 -32.33 -11.85
CA PRO A 305 14.97 -32.83 -10.72
C PRO A 305 16.50 -32.79 -10.93
N GLY A 306 16.99 -32.32 -12.09
CA GLY A 306 18.39 -32.46 -12.52
C GLY A 306 19.32 -31.25 -12.38
N LEU A 307 18.87 -30.10 -11.87
CA LEU A 307 19.74 -28.95 -11.63
C LEU A 307 19.68 -28.55 -10.15
N GLN A 308 20.22 -29.43 -9.32
CA GLN A 308 20.82 -28.99 -8.06
C GLN A 308 22.12 -28.26 -8.40
N VAL A 309 22.15 -26.98 -8.07
CA VAL A 309 23.32 -26.10 -8.18
C VAL A 309 24.18 -26.34 -6.94
N ASN A 310 25.45 -26.70 -7.17
CA ASN A 310 26.57 -26.28 -6.34
C ASN A 310 26.71 -24.77 -6.42
#